data_AF-A0A7V6MVX3-F1
#
_entry.id   AF-A0A7V6MVX3-F1
#
_cell.length_a   1.000
_cell.length_b   1.000
_cell.length_c   1.000
_cell.angle_alpha   90.00
_cell.angle_beta   90.00
_cell.angle_gamma   90.00
#
_symmetry.space_group_name_H-M   'P 1'
#
loop_
_entity.id
_entity.type
_entity.pdbx_description
1 polymer ?
#
loop_
_entity_poly.entity_id
_entity_poly.type
_entity_poly.pdbx_seq_one_letter_code
_entity_poly.pdbx_strand_id
1 'polypeptide(L)' 'SDQKIADILKKKGITISRRTVAKYREETGILSSTKRKRY' A
#
# COMPACT_ATOMS: atom_id res chain seq x y z
N SER A 1 -3.41 1.94 -5.17
CA SER A 1 -3.71 2.53 -3.84
C SER A 1 -3.43 1.54 -2.74
N ASP A 2 -2.91 2.06 -1.62
CA ASP A 2 -2.61 1.35 -0.37
C ASP A 2 -3.83 0.56 0.15
N GLN A 3 -5.05 1.06 -0.09
CA GLN A 3 -6.29 0.35 0.22
C GLN A 3 -6.39 -1.03 -0.46
N LYS A 4 -6.06 -1.14 -1.75
CA LYS A 4 -6.08 -2.43 -2.48
C LYS A 4 -5.10 -3.45 -1.88
N ILE A 5 -3.94 -2.97 -1.41
CA ILE A 5 -2.93 -3.84 -0.80
C ILE A 5 -3.44 -4.34 0.56
N ALA A 6 -4.05 -3.47 1.36
CA ALA A 6 -4.69 -3.87 2.61
C ALA A 6 -5.79 -4.92 2.38
N ASP A 7 -6.63 -4.75 1.35
CA ASP A 7 -7.69 -5.73 1.02
C ASP A 7 -7.13 -7.08 0.57
N ILE A 8 -6.05 -7.09 -0.22
CA ILE A 8 -5.36 -8.33 -0.65
C ILE A 8 -4.76 -9.05 0.56
N LEU A 9 -4.15 -8.31 1.48
CA LEU A 9 -3.56 -8.88 2.69
C LEU A 9 -4.63 -9.42 3.64
N LYS A 10 -5.77 -8.70 3.76
CA LYS A 10 -6.93 -9.16 4.52
C LYS A 10 -7.48 -10.47 3.97
N LYS A 11 -7.54 -10.63 2.63
CA LYS A 11 -7.90 -11.91 1.98
C LYS A 11 -6.92 -13.05 2.27
N LYS A 12 -5.65 -12.75 2.55
CA LYS A 12 -4.64 -13.73 2.98
C LYS A 12 -4.68 -14.01 4.49
N GLY A 13 -5.66 -13.48 5.23
CA GLY A 13 -5.78 -13.61 6.68
C GLY A 13 -4.92 -12.62 7.48
N ILE A 14 -4.22 -11.71 6.81
CA ILE A 14 -3.36 -10.72 7.46
C ILE A 14 -4.14 -9.40 7.58
N THR A 15 -4.64 -9.12 8.78
CA THR A 15 -5.38 -7.88 9.04
C THR A 15 -4.41 -6.76 9.35
N ILE A 16 -4.12 -5.90 8.37
CA ILE A 16 -3.29 -4.71 8.57
C ILE A 16 -4.01 -3.43 8.15
N SER A 17 -3.71 -2.34 8.86
CA SER A 17 -4.26 -1.02 8.53
C SER A 17 -3.60 -0.44 7.28
N ARG A 18 -4.35 0.37 6.54
CA ARG A 18 -3.86 1.21 5.43
C ARG A 18 -2.61 2.01 5.82
N ARG A 19 -2.53 2.53 7.06
CA ARG A 19 -1.37 3.32 7.52
C ARG A 19 -0.10 2.48 7.61
N THR A 20 -0.23 1.23 8.06
CA THR A 20 0.87 0.26 8.11
C THR A 20 1.36 -0.07 6.71
N VAL A 21 0.45 -0.31 5.76
CA VAL A 21 0.79 -0.50 4.34
C VAL A 21 1.55 0.71 3.77
N ALA A 22 1.10 1.93 4.09
CA ALA A 22 1.75 3.15 3.61
C ALA A 22 3.19 3.27 4.13
N LYS A 23 3.42 2.97 5.42
CA LYS A 23 4.76 2.94 6.04
C LYS A 23 5.66 1.91 5.35
N TYR A 24 5.22 0.66 5.24
CA TYR A 24 5.98 -0.39 4.56
C TYR A 24 6.27 -0.05 3.10
N ARG A 25 5.35 0.63 2.41
CA ARG A 25 5.52 1.05 1.01
C ARG A 25 6.57 2.15 0.86
N GLU A 26 6.65 3.09 1.80
CA GLU A 26 7.70 4.11 1.83
C GLU A 26 9.07 3.48 2.11
N GLU A 27 9.13 2.56 3.07
CA GLU A 27 10.36 1.82 3.42
C GLU A 27 10.85 0.93 2.26
N THR A 28 9.94 0.34 1.47
CA THR A 28 10.30 -0.46 0.28
C THR A 28 10.61 0.37 -0.96
N GLY A 29 10.61 1.70 -0.88
CA GLY A 29 10.96 2.59 -1.99
C GLY A 29 9.95 2.55 -3.16
N ILE A 30 8.79 1.93 -2.99
CA ILE A 30 7.76 1.86 -4.02
C ILE A 30 7.02 3.21 -4.04
N LEU A 31 7.36 4.03 -5.02
CA LEU A 31 6.67 5.31 -5.27
C LEU A 31 5.15 5.10 -5.31
N SER A 32 4.46 5.87 -4.48
CA SER A 32 3.01 5.87 -4.37
C SER A 32 2.38 6.10 -5.75
N SER A 33 1.20 5.51 -5.98
CA SER A 33 0.48 5.64 -7.25
C SER A 33 0.30 7.11 -7.68
N THR A 34 0.33 8.05 -6.72
CA THR A 34 0.27 9.49 -6.92
C THR A 34 1.49 10.06 -7.65
N LYS A 35 2.71 9.53 -7.42
CA LYS A 35 3.92 9.97 -8.14
C LYS A 35 4.09 9.34 -9.53
N ARG A 36 3.27 8.33 -9.88
CA ARG A 36 3.33 7.64 -11.19
C ARG A 36 2.47 8.30 -12.27
N LYS A 37 1.64 9.28 -11.92
CA LYS A 37 0.89 10.07 -12.90
C LYS A 37 1.80 11.18 -13.43
N ARG A 38 2.54 10.88 -14.49
CA ARG A 38 3.20 11.89 -15.34
C ARG A 38 2.09 12.56 -16.15
N TYR A 39 1.97 13.88 -16.02
CA TYR A 39 1.21 14.76 -16.90
C TYR A 39 1.74 14.68 -18.33
#